data_AF-A0A2N8TI06-F1
#
_entry.id   AF-A0A2N8TI06-F1
#
_cell.length_a   1.000
_cell.length_b   1.000
_cell.length_c   1.000
_cell.angle_alpha   90.00
_cell.angle_beta   90.00
_cell.angle_gamma   90.00
#
_symmetry.space_group_name_H-M   'P 1'
#
loop_
_entity.id
_entity.type
_entity.pdbx_description
1 polymer ?
#
loop_
_entity_poly.entity_id
_entity_poly.type
_entity_poly.pdbx_seq_one_letter_code
_entity_poly.pdbx_strand_id
1 'polypeptide(L)'
;MLNADSVTSRYIPVEQAQEIAVAWNGVYPAMRRVLDAVIKAQRGAERCTVNLPRLERARRELGQLDRGTYRGCTRSPAAFSLSGSLSNVREVLEVTSVGTPELGDMYRLAALLADANVQCARRFAAEQEAARSA
;
A
#
# COMPACT_ATOMS: atom_id res chain seq x y z
N MET A 1 -0.63 -3.05 -13.09
CA MET A 1 0.76 -3.48 -12.92
C MET A 1 1.61 -2.25 -12.75
N LEU A 2 2.17 -2.11 -11.57
CA LEU A 2 3.01 -1.01 -11.14
C LEU A 2 4.39 -1.10 -11.84
N ASN A 3 4.83 -0.02 -12.47
CA ASN A 3 6.21 0.11 -12.94
C ASN A 3 7.10 0.66 -11.79
N ALA A 4 8.36 0.25 -11.72
CA ALA A 4 9.35 0.83 -10.80
C ALA A 4 9.44 2.35 -10.94
N ASP A 5 9.36 2.86 -12.17
CA ASP A 5 9.33 4.30 -12.46
C ASP A 5 8.09 5.02 -11.92
N SER A 6 7.07 4.27 -11.45
CA SER A 6 5.89 4.83 -10.79
C SER A 6 6.05 4.96 -9.28
N VAL A 7 7.06 4.30 -8.69
CA VAL A 7 7.44 4.41 -7.27
C VAL A 7 8.41 5.59 -7.13
N THR A 8 7.93 6.80 -7.46
CA THR A 8 8.78 7.99 -7.50
C THR A 8 8.86 8.68 -6.15
N SER A 9 9.97 8.46 -5.46
CA SER A 9 10.38 9.33 -4.36
C SER A 9 11.87 9.58 -4.53
N ARG A 10 12.30 10.84 -4.45
CA ARG A 10 13.73 11.20 -4.50
C ARG A 10 14.55 10.53 -3.40
N TYR A 11 13.88 10.02 -2.36
CA TYR A 11 14.49 9.35 -1.23
C TYR A 11 14.58 7.83 -1.39
N ILE A 12 13.96 7.24 -2.42
CA ILE A 12 13.99 5.79 -2.68
C ILE A 12 14.99 5.51 -3.81
N PRO A 13 16.02 4.69 -3.59
CA PRO A 13 16.89 4.22 -4.66
C PRO A 13 16.13 3.39 -5.71
N VAL A 14 16.60 3.42 -6.97
CA VAL A 14 15.96 2.69 -8.09
C VAL A 14 15.81 1.19 -7.79
N GLU A 15 16.82 0.57 -7.19
CA GLU A 15 16.80 -0.86 -6.83
C GLU A 15 15.65 -1.17 -5.84
N GLN A 16 15.46 -0.33 -4.82
CA GLN A 16 14.38 -0.49 -3.85
C GLN A 16 13.00 -0.22 -4.49
N ALA A 17 12.92 0.74 -5.43
CA ALA A 17 11.70 0.98 -6.21
C ALA A 17 11.32 -0.23 -7.09
N GLN A 18 12.31 -0.90 -7.69
CA GLN A 18 12.12 -2.13 -8.45
C GLN A 18 11.65 -3.28 -7.54
N GLU A 19 12.29 -3.46 -6.39
CA GLU A 19 11.90 -4.49 -5.41
C GLU A 19 10.44 -4.30 -4.96
N ILE A 20 10.05 -3.07 -4.63
CA ILE A 20 8.68 -2.73 -4.27
C ILE A 20 7.71 -3.02 -5.42
N ALA A 21 8.06 -2.66 -6.66
CA ALA A 21 7.20 -2.90 -7.81
C ALA A 21 6.99 -4.40 -8.06
N VAL A 22 8.06 -5.21 -7.97
CA VAL A 22 7.99 -6.67 -8.11
C VAL A 22 7.12 -7.27 -7.01
N ALA A 23 7.39 -6.92 -5.75
CA ALA A 23 6.63 -7.42 -4.60
C ALA A 23 5.14 -7.04 -4.71
N TRP A 24 4.84 -5.77 -5.00
CA TRP A 24 3.48 -5.27 -5.19
C TRP A 24 2.74 -6.04 -6.28
N ASN A 25 3.35 -6.18 -7.46
CA ASN A 25 2.72 -6.86 -8.59
C ASN A 25 2.46 -8.35 -8.31
N GLY A 26 3.34 -8.99 -7.54
CA GLY A 26 3.18 -10.38 -7.11
C GLY A 26 1.95 -10.59 -6.22
N VAL A 27 1.70 -9.70 -5.27
CA VAL A 27 0.61 -9.88 -4.27
C VAL A 27 -0.67 -9.11 -4.57
N TYR A 28 -0.63 -8.07 -5.41
CA TYR A 28 -1.79 -7.22 -5.70
C TYR A 28 -3.04 -8.00 -6.15
N PRO A 29 -2.93 -9.00 -7.07
CA PRO A 29 -4.10 -9.80 -7.44
C PRO A 29 -4.72 -10.54 -6.25
N ALA A 30 -3.91 -11.07 -5.33
CA ALA A 30 -4.39 -11.77 -4.14
C ALA A 30 -5.07 -10.81 -3.16
N MET A 31 -4.45 -9.66 -2.86
CA MET A 31 -5.05 -8.64 -2.00
C MET A 31 -6.42 -8.17 -2.52
N ARG A 32 -6.51 -7.98 -3.84
CA ARG A 32 -7.76 -7.62 -4.52
C ARG A 32 -8.83 -8.71 -4.35
N ARG A 33 -8.48 -9.98 -4.56
CA ARG A 33 -9.39 -11.13 -4.39
C ARG A 33 -9.91 -11.24 -2.96
N VAL A 34 -9.03 -11.08 -1.96
CA VAL A 34 -9.40 -11.13 -0.54
C VAL A 34 -10.45 -10.06 -0.23
N LEU A 35 -10.18 -8.79 -0.57
CA LEU A 35 -11.12 -7.72 -0.31
C LEU A 35 -12.45 -7.92 -1.05
N ASP A 36 -12.41 -8.31 -2.33
CA ASP A 36 -13.63 -8.56 -3.11
C ASP A 36 -14.47 -9.69 -2.47
N ALA A 37 -13.84 -10.75 -1.98
CA ALA A 37 -14.52 -11.86 -1.30
C ALA A 37 -15.12 -11.44 0.05
N VAL A 38 -14.35 -10.74 0.89
CA VAL A 38 -14.82 -10.27 2.21
C VAL A 38 -15.95 -9.26 2.05
N ILE A 39 -15.81 -8.27 1.16
CA ILE A 39 -16.86 -7.27 0.87
C ILE A 39 -18.13 -7.97 0.41
N LYS A 40 -18.03 -8.93 -0.52
CA LYS A 40 -19.19 -9.69 -1.00
C LYS A 40 -19.87 -10.47 0.12
N ALA A 41 -19.10 -11.18 0.94
CA ALA A 41 -19.64 -11.97 2.05
C ALA A 41 -20.36 -11.08 3.08
N GLN A 42 -19.77 -9.93 3.43
CA GLN A 42 -20.30 -9.03 4.46
C GLN A 42 -21.53 -8.26 4.00
N ARG A 43 -21.68 -7.98 2.69
CA ARG A 43 -22.91 -7.43 2.11
C ARG A 43 -24.09 -8.39 2.18
N GLY A 44 -23.83 -9.70 2.11
CA GLY A 44 -24.86 -10.74 2.18
C GLY A 44 -25.13 -11.29 3.59
N ALA A 45 -24.36 -10.84 4.59
CA ALA A 45 -24.49 -11.33 5.95
C ALA A 45 -25.69 -10.67 6.67
N GLU A 46 -26.41 -11.44 7.48
CA GLU A 46 -27.49 -10.92 8.35
C GLU A 46 -26.99 -9.82 9.30
N ARG A 47 -25.72 -9.93 9.73
CA ARG A 47 -25.03 -8.93 10.54
C ARG A 47 -23.63 -8.68 9.99
N CYS A 48 -23.35 -7.44 9.64
CA CYS A 48 -22.01 -7.01 9.27
C CYS A 48 -21.09 -7.03 10.50
N THR A 49 -19.93 -7.66 10.36
CA THR A 49 -18.94 -7.84 11.45
C THR A 49 -17.67 -7.02 11.25
N VAL A 50 -17.57 -6.34 10.11
CA VAL A 50 -16.40 -5.53 9.73
C VAL A 50 -16.83 -4.12 9.36
N ASN A 51 -15.86 -3.20 9.28
CA ASN A 51 -16.12 -1.87 8.76
C ASN A 51 -16.16 -1.91 7.22
N LEU A 52 -17.32 -2.24 6.66
CA LEU A 52 -17.51 -2.39 5.21
C LEU A 52 -17.11 -1.13 4.42
N PRO A 53 -17.50 0.10 4.80
CA PRO A 53 -17.05 1.31 4.10
C PRO A 53 -15.52 1.48 4.06
N ARG A 54 -14.81 1.05 5.12
CA ARG A 54 -13.35 1.08 5.18
C ARG A 54 -12.73 0.08 4.19
N LEU A 55 -13.26 -1.13 4.10
CA LEU A 55 -12.78 -2.13 3.14
C LEU A 55 -13.05 -1.74 1.67
N GLU A 56 -14.22 -1.15 1.40
CA GLU A 56 -14.55 -0.65 0.06
C GLU A 56 -13.64 0.50 -0.36
N ARG A 57 -13.32 1.40 0.58
CA ARG A 57 -12.32 2.44 0.38
C ARG A 57 -10.96 1.82 0.08
N ALA A 58 -10.51 0.87 0.91
CA ALA A 58 -9.21 0.22 0.73
C ALA A 58 -9.11 -0.45 -0.65
N ARG A 59 -10.18 -1.14 -1.04
CA ARG A 59 -10.29 -1.80 -2.34
C ARG A 59 -10.20 -0.84 -3.53
N ARG A 60 -10.81 0.34 -3.41
CA ARG A 60 -10.72 1.41 -4.42
C ARG A 60 -9.32 1.99 -4.48
N GLU A 61 -8.73 2.29 -3.32
CA GLU A 61 -7.41 2.92 -3.21
C GLU A 61 -6.29 1.99 -3.70
N LEU A 62 -6.33 0.69 -3.38
CA LEU A 62 -5.42 -0.31 -3.98
C LEU A 62 -5.46 -0.27 -5.51
N GLY A 63 -6.65 -0.14 -6.10
CA GLY A 63 -6.80 -0.03 -7.56
C GLY A 63 -6.31 1.31 -8.12
N GLN A 64 -6.30 2.38 -7.32
CA GLN A 64 -5.71 3.65 -7.72
C GLN A 64 -4.18 3.60 -7.63
N LEU A 65 -3.65 2.99 -6.57
CA LEU A 65 -2.21 2.79 -6.34
C LEU A 65 -1.59 1.93 -7.45
N ASP A 66 -2.21 0.80 -7.82
CA ASP A 66 -1.73 -0.06 -8.91
C ASP A 66 -1.68 0.66 -10.28
N ARG A 67 -2.54 1.67 -10.47
CA ARG A 67 -2.60 2.49 -11.69
C ARG A 67 -1.83 3.81 -11.59
N GLY A 68 -1.18 4.10 -10.47
CA GLY A 68 -0.52 5.39 -10.22
C GLY A 68 -1.48 6.59 -10.20
N THR A 69 -2.78 6.36 -9.98
CA THR A 69 -3.81 7.41 -9.95
C THR A 69 -4.21 7.84 -8.54
N TYR A 70 -3.55 7.29 -7.52
CA TYR A 70 -3.84 7.56 -6.12
C TYR A 70 -3.45 8.97 -5.72
N ARG A 71 -4.30 9.62 -4.94
CA ARG A 71 -4.07 10.96 -4.38
C ARG A 71 -4.34 10.90 -2.88
N GLY A 72 -3.28 11.07 -2.08
CA GLY A 72 -3.41 11.13 -0.61
C GLY A 72 -4.15 12.38 -0.13
N CYS A 73 -4.06 13.48 -0.87
CA CYS A 73 -4.91 14.65 -0.70
C CYS A 73 -5.27 15.27 -2.06
N THR A 74 -6.26 16.15 -2.09
CA THR A 74 -6.74 16.80 -3.32
C THR A 74 -5.66 17.58 -4.07
N ARG A 75 -4.64 18.07 -3.36
CA ARG A 75 -3.52 18.84 -3.90
C ARG A 75 -2.31 18.01 -4.30
N SER A 76 -2.24 16.73 -3.88
CA SER A 76 -1.11 15.87 -4.24
C SER A 76 -1.17 15.47 -5.71
N PRO A 77 -0.01 15.37 -6.39
CA PRO A 77 0.09 14.67 -7.66
C PRO A 77 -0.45 13.24 -7.54
N ALA A 78 -1.06 12.76 -8.61
CA ALA A 78 -1.46 11.36 -8.69
C ALA A 78 -0.21 10.50 -8.87
N ALA A 79 0.04 9.59 -7.92
CA ALA A 79 1.22 8.72 -7.93
C ALA A 79 1.03 7.50 -7.03
N PHE A 80 1.97 6.56 -7.11
CA PHE A 80 2.11 5.55 -6.07
C PHE A 80 2.56 6.20 -4.75
N SER A 81 1.97 5.79 -3.63
CA SER A 81 2.29 6.33 -2.30
C SER A 81 2.72 5.21 -1.39
N LEU A 82 3.95 5.26 -0.84
CA LEU A 82 4.42 4.24 0.12
C LEU A 82 3.51 4.13 1.34
N SER A 83 3.13 5.25 1.95
CA SER A 83 2.30 5.28 3.14
C SER A 83 0.84 4.88 2.84
N GLY A 84 0.31 5.34 1.70
CA GLY A 84 -1.00 4.90 1.20
C GLY A 84 -1.03 3.40 0.94
N SER A 85 -0.02 2.86 0.27
CA SER A 85 0.15 1.43 0.02
C SER A 85 0.26 0.63 1.31
N LEU A 86 1.12 1.04 2.25
CA LEU A 86 1.25 0.35 3.54
C LEU A 86 -0.06 0.34 4.32
N SER A 87 -0.77 1.48 4.37
CA SER A 87 -2.06 1.57 5.05
C SER A 87 -3.06 0.59 4.43
N ASN A 88 -3.18 0.57 3.10
CA ASN A 88 -4.08 -0.33 2.39
C ASN A 88 -3.71 -1.81 2.54
N VAL A 89 -2.41 -2.16 2.54
CA VAL A 89 -1.94 -3.53 2.79
C VAL A 89 -2.33 -3.97 4.20
N ARG A 90 -2.24 -3.09 5.20
CA ARG A 90 -2.69 -3.40 6.57
C ARG A 90 -4.19 -3.71 6.65
N GLU A 91 -5.03 -2.97 5.93
CA GLU A 91 -6.47 -3.27 5.83
C GLU A 91 -6.73 -4.68 5.29
N VAL A 92 -5.95 -5.09 4.29
CA VAL A 92 -6.06 -6.44 3.73
C VAL A 92 -5.63 -7.48 4.76
N LEU A 93 -4.49 -7.27 5.42
CA LEU A 93 -3.98 -8.19 6.44
C LEU A 93 -4.97 -8.39 7.60
N GLU A 94 -5.66 -7.32 8.04
CA GLU A 94 -6.67 -7.38 9.11
C GLU A 94 -7.85 -8.33 8.79
N VAL A 95 -8.14 -8.56 7.50
CA VAL A 95 -9.25 -9.41 7.06
C VAL A 95 -8.80 -10.69 6.34
N THR A 96 -7.50 -10.94 6.26
CA THR A 96 -6.95 -12.13 5.62
C THR A 96 -6.83 -13.26 6.64
N SER A 97 -7.32 -14.44 6.28
CA SER A 97 -7.19 -15.64 7.11
C SER A 97 -5.76 -16.18 7.09
N VAL A 98 -5.30 -16.75 8.20
CA VAL A 98 -3.98 -17.40 8.33
C VAL A 98 -3.76 -18.50 7.28
N GLY A 99 -4.84 -19.13 6.79
CA GLY A 99 -4.77 -20.16 5.76
C GLY A 99 -4.58 -19.66 4.32
N THR A 100 -4.55 -18.35 4.09
CA THR A 100 -4.36 -17.78 2.75
C THR A 100 -2.91 -17.99 2.28
N PRO A 101 -2.65 -18.70 1.17
CA PRO A 101 -1.29 -19.03 0.73
C PRO A 101 -0.39 -17.81 0.53
N GLU A 102 -0.96 -16.70 0.04
CA GLU A 102 -0.24 -15.47 -0.26
C GLU A 102 0.01 -14.58 0.97
N LEU A 103 -0.47 -14.97 2.16
CA LEU A 103 -0.37 -14.15 3.37
C LEU A 103 1.08 -13.83 3.75
N GLY A 104 1.99 -14.79 3.59
CA GLY A 104 3.41 -14.58 3.85
C GLY A 104 4.01 -13.48 2.97
N ASP A 105 3.64 -13.44 1.69
CA ASP A 105 4.11 -12.42 0.76
C ASP A 105 3.48 -11.06 1.04
N MET A 106 2.23 -11.02 1.50
CA MET A 106 1.60 -9.76 1.95
C MET A 106 2.32 -9.16 3.17
N TYR A 107 2.73 -9.99 4.13
CA TYR A 107 3.53 -9.53 5.28
C TYR A 107 4.92 -9.02 4.84
N ARG A 108 5.59 -9.72 3.91
CA ARG A 108 6.87 -9.26 3.35
C ARG A 108 6.72 -7.92 2.63
N LEU A 109 5.67 -7.75 1.81
CA LEU A 109 5.36 -6.47 1.19
C LEU A 109 5.13 -5.37 2.25
N ALA A 110 4.36 -5.67 3.31
CA ALA A 110 4.11 -4.71 4.38
C ALA A 110 5.40 -4.27 5.08
N ALA A 111 6.32 -5.21 5.36
CA ALA A 111 7.62 -4.91 5.92
C ALA A 111 8.46 -4.03 4.98
N LEU A 112 8.55 -4.40 3.70
CA LEU A 112 9.28 -3.63 2.69
C LEU A 112 8.77 -2.19 2.57
N LEU A 113 7.44 -2.00 2.53
CA LEU A 113 6.82 -0.67 2.49
C LEU A 113 7.05 0.12 3.78
N ALA A 114 7.06 -0.54 4.95
CA ALA A 114 7.34 0.10 6.23
C ALA A 114 8.78 0.60 6.29
N ASP A 115 9.74 -0.23 5.91
CA ASP A 115 11.16 0.13 5.89
C ASP A 115 11.42 1.29 4.93
N ALA A 116 10.85 1.25 3.72
CA ALA A 116 10.96 2.33 2.75
C ALA A 116 10.36 3.66 3.28
N ASN A 117 9.22 3.62 3.97
CA ASN A 117 8.62 4.80 4.61
C ASN A 117 9.54 5.39 5.68
N VAL A 118 10.11 4.55 6.56
CA VAL A 118 11.02 4.98 7.63
C VAL A 118 12.28 5.61 7.03
N GLN A 119 12.85 5.00 5.98
CA GLN A 119 14.02 5.55 5.30
C GLN A 119 13.73 6.92 4.67
N CYS A 120 12.59 7.07 3.99
CA CYS A 120 12.16 8.36 3.43
C CYS A 120 12.01 9.43 4.53
N ALA A 121 11.35 9.09 5.64
CA ALA A 121 11.14 10.01 6.75
C ALA A 121 12.47 10.48 7.37
N ARG A 122 13.43 9.56 7.57
CA ARG A 122 14.76 9.88 8.08
C ARG A 122 15.53 10.82 7.16
N ARG A 123 15.51 10.56 5.85
CA ARG A 123 16.21 11.41 4.86
C ARG A 123 15.61 12.81 4.79
N PHE A 124 14.28 12.92 4.80
CA PHE A 124 13.60 14.21 4.84
C PHE A 124 13.92 15.00 6.13
N ALA A 125 13.94 14.33 7.28
CA ALA A 125 14.30 14.97 8.54
C ALA A 125 15.76 15.47 8.55
N ALA A 126 16.69 14.69 8.00
CA ALA A 126 18.09 15.08 7.89
C ALA A 126 18.27 16.32 6.99
N GLU A 127 17.56 16.40 5.86
CA GLU A 127 17.59 17.57 4.98
C GLU A 127 17.03 18.82 5.66
N GLN A 128 15.93 18.69 6.40
CA GLN A 128 15.34 19.79 7.18
C GLN A 128 16.29 20.31 8.23
N GLU A 129 17.00 19.42 8.94
CA GLU A 129 17.96 19.81 9.96
C GLU A 129 19.19 20.52 9.36
N ALA A 130 19.70 20.01 8.23
CA ALA A 130 20.79 20.64 7.50
C ALA A 130 20.39 22.05 6.99
N ALA A 131 19.16 22.22 6.51
CA ALA A 131 18.64 23.51 6.05
C ALA A 131 18.42 24.52 7.19
N ARG A 132 18.20 24.06 8.43
CA ARG A 132 18.07 24.94 9.61
C ARG A 132 19.41 25.36 10.19
N SER A 133 20.46 24.57 9.94
CA SER A 133 21.81 24.78 10.46
C SER A 133 22.71 25.59 9.51
N ALA A 134 22.22 25.92 8.31
CA ALA A 134 22.88 26.70 7.27
C ALA A 134 22.35 28.14 7.25
#